data_AF-A0A4Q6BGJ9-F1
#
_entry.id   AF-A0A4Q6BGJ9-F1
#
_cell.length_a   1.000
_cell.length_b   1.000
_cell.length_c   1.000
_cell.angle_alpha   90.00
_cell.angle_beta   90.00
_cell.angle_gamma   90.00
#
_symmetry.space_group_name_H-M   'P 1'
#
loop_
_entity.id
_entity.type
_entity.pdbx_description
1 polymer ?
#
loop_
_entity_poly.entity_id
_entity_poly.type
_entity_poly.pdbx_seq_one_letter_code
_entity_poly.pdbx_strand_id
1 'polypeptide(L)'
;MTSTAASAQEYLDSLPADRKSAMSQLRDTIFKNLPEGFSEGMAYGMLGYAVPHSYYPAGYHCDPKQPLPFVSLASQKNFIALYHMGLTA
;
A
#
# COMPACT_ATOMS: atom_id res chain seq x y z
N MET A 1 -3.87 -9.12 -10.70
CA MET A 1 -3.30 -8.33 -11.83
C MET A 1 -2.37 -7.29 -11.25
N THR A 2 -1.25 -7.01 -11.89
CA THR A 2 -0.29 -5.99 -11.45
C THR A 2 -0.66 -4.67 -12.13
N SER A 3 -0.96 -3.62 -11.36
CA SER A 3 -1.26 -2.30 -11.92
C SER A 3 0.02 -1.59 -12.34
N THR A 4 -0.08 -0.75 -13.36
CA THR A 4 0.99 0.15 -13.83
C THR A 4 0.79 1.59 -13.35
N ALA A 5 -0.17 1.84 -12.45
CA ALA A 5 -0.41 3.16 -11.88
C ALA A 5 0.84 3.69 -11.15
N ALA A 6 1.14 4.98 -11.32
CA ALA A 6 2.29 5.63 -10.71
C ALA A 6 1.96 6.20 -9.31
N SER A 7 0.67 6.35 -8.99
CA SER A 7 0.21 6.88 -7.71
C SER A 7 -0.98 6.12 -7.15
N ALA A 8 -1.23 6.29 -5.85
CA ALA A 8 -2.39 5.71 -5.18
C ALA A 8 -3.72 6.17 -5.79
N GLN A 9 -3.79 7.46 -6.16
CA GLN A 9 -4.98 8.03 -6.79
C GLN A 9 -5.22 7.43 -8.19
N GLU A 10 -4.18 7.37 -9.02
CA GLU A 10 -4.26 6.70 -10.34
C GLU A 10 -4.68 5.23 -10.21
N TYR A 11 -4.19 4.54 -9.19
CA TYR A 11 -4.58 3.16 -8.92
C TYR A 11 -6.07 3.06 -8.65
N LEU A 12 -6.62 3.88 -7.75
CA LEU A 12 -8.06 3.91 -7.45
C LEU A 12 -8.89 4.28 -8.69
N ASP A 13 -8.41 5.23 -9.49
CA ASP A 13 -9.11 5.69 -10.68
C ASP A 13 -9.17 4.63 -11.77
N SER A 14 -8.16 3.75 -11.84
CA SER A 14 -8.11 2.61 -12.76
C SER A 14 -9.06 1.46 -12.39
N LEU A 15 -9.60 1.43 -11.17
CA LEU A 15 -10.43 0.33 -10.71
C LEU A 15 -11.81 0.32 -11.38
N PRO A 16 -12.41 -0.86 -11.59
CA PRO A 16 -13.82 -0.99 -11.92
C PRO A 16 -14.73 -0.23 -10.91
N ALA A 17 -15.85 0.32 -11.39
CA ALA A 17 -16.73 1.16 -10.58
C ALA A 17 -17.26 0.47 -9.32
N ASP A 18 -17.54 -0.83 -9.41
CA ASP A 18 -17.96 -1.69 -8.28
C ASP A 18 -16.87 -1.88 -7.22
N ARG A 19 -15.59 -1.69 -7.58
CA ARG A 19 -14.44 -1.82 -6.67
C ARG A 19 -14.02 -0.50 -6.03
N LYS A 20 -14.24 0.63 -6.70
CA LYS A 20 -13.79 1.96 -6.22
C LYS A 20 -14.27 2.27 -4.80
N SER A 21 -15.54 2.04 -4.50
CA SER A 21 -16.12 2.37 -3.19
C SER A 21 -15.46 1.58 -2.05
N ALA A 22 -15.39 0.26 -2.17
CA ALA A 22 -14.79 -0.60 -1.14
C ALA A 22 -13.28 -0.34 -0.97
N MET A 23 -12.55 -0.17 -2.08
CA MET A 23 -11.11 0.10 -2.05
C MET A 23 -10.79 1.46 -1.43
N SER A 24 -11.59 2.49 -1.72
CA SER A 24 -11.42 3.82 -1.13
C SER A 24 -11.69 3.80 0.37
N GLN A 25 -12.75 3.12 0.82
CA GLN A 25 -13.04 2.97 2.24
C GLN A 25 -11.92 2.25 3.00
N LEU A 26 -11.37 1.18 2.42
CA LEU A 26 -10.25 0.45 3.02
C LEU A 26 -8.99 1.31 3.07
N ARG A 27 -8.66 2.02 1.99
CA ARG A 27 -7.55 2.99 1.94
C ARG A 27 -7.68 4.04 3.03
N ASP A 28 -8.82 4.71 3.12
CA ASP A 28 -9.08 5.76 4.10
C ASP A 28 -9.00 5.22 5.53
N THR A 29 -9.50 4.01 5.75
CA THR A 29 -9.43 3.35 7.06
C THR A 29 -7.99 3.05 7.45
N ILE A 30 -7.19 2.50 6.53
CA ILE A 30 -5.78 2.24 6.79
C ILE A 30 -5.05 3.56 7.09
N PHE A 31 -5.20 4.56 6.23
CA PHE A 31 -4.52 5.85 6.39
C PHE A 31 -4.85 6.55 7.71
N LYS A 32 -6.13 6.54 8.13
CA LYS A 32 -6.56 7.14 9.41
C LYS A 32 -6.03 6.42 10.64
N ASN A 33 -5.70 5.14 10.53
CA ASN A 33 -5.21 4.32 11.65
C ASN A 33 -3.71 4.07 11.58
N LEU A 34 -3.02 4.57 10.55
CA LEU A 34 -1.57 4.49 10.46
C LEU A 34 -0.93 5.50 11.42
N PRO A 35 0.07 5.09 12.21
CA PRO A 35 0.87 6.02 13.01
C PRO A 35 1.57 7.05 12.12
N GLU A 36 2.01 8.15 12.73
CA GLU A 36 2.91 9.09 12.05
C GLU A 36 4.21 8.39 11.62
N GLY A 37 4.77 8.83 10.50
CA GLY A 37 6.00 8.26 9.94
C GLY A 37 5.78 7.19 8.87
N PHE A 38 4.54 6.79 8.58
CA PHE A 38 4.22 5.96 7.41
C PHE A 38 3.89 6.81 6.19
N SER A 39 4.20 6.30 5.00
CA SER A 39 3.86 6.91 3.72
C SER A 39 3.07 5.96 2.84
N GLU A 40 2.04 6.48 2.16
CA GLU A 40 1.29 5.78 1.12
C GLU A 40 1.99 5.91 -0.23
N GLY A 41 1.99 4.83 -1.01
CA GLY A 41 2.47 4.84 -2.38
C GLY A 41 2.06 3.58 -3.15
N MET A 42 2.73 3.36 -4.28
CA MET A 42 2.60 2.15 -5.07
C MET A 42 3.75 1.19 -4.76
N ALA A 43 3.42 -0.06 -4.45
CA ALA A 43 4.40 -1.12 -4.21
C ALA A 43 3.94 -2.38 -4.96
N TYR A 44 4.81 -2.97 -5.79
CA TYR A 44 4.50 -4.19 -6.55
C TYR A 44 3.15 -4.16 -7.33
N GLY A 45 2.77 -2.99 -7.84
CA GLY A 45 1.52 -2.79 -8.59
C GLY A 45 0.24 -2.80 -7.75
N MET A 46 0.36 -2.57 -6.44
CA MET A 46 -0.75 -2.41 -5.49
C MET A 46 -0.52 -1.17 -4.60
N LEU A 47 -1.55 -0.75 -3.87
CA LEU A 47 -1.39 0.27 -2.84
C LEU A 47 -0.50 -0.29 -1.74
N GLY A 48 0.51 0.47 -1.34
CA GLY A 48 1.47 0.10 -0.31
C GLY A 48 1.62 1.19 0.73
N TYR A 49 1.81 0.77 1.97
CA TYR A 49 2.12 1.62 3.11
C TYR A 49 3.44 1.14 3.70
N ALA A 50 4.39 2.05 3.84
CA ALA A 50 5.76 1.74 4.23
C ALA A 50 6.36 2.84 5.08
N VAL A 51 7.38 2.51 5.86
CA VAL A 51 8.22 3.49 6.55
C VAL A 51 9.27 4.01 5.56
N PRO A 52 9.28 5.31 5.24
CA PRO A 52 10.22 5.88 4.27
C PRO A 52 11.65 5.90 4.83
N HIS A 53 12.64 5.98 3.95
CA HIS A 53 14.06 6.04 4.34
C HIS A 53 14.41 7.24 5.23
N SER A 54 13.63 8.32 5.18
CA SER A 54 13.80 9.46 6.09
C SER A 54 13.57 9.09 7.55
N TYR A 55 12.69 8.11 7.82
CA TYR A 55 12.43 7.57 9.16
C TYR A 55 13.24 6.30 9.45
N TYR A 56 13.45 5.45 8.44
CA TYR A 56 14.19 4.20 8.58
C TYR A 56 15.23 4.02 7.44
N PRO A 57 16.45 4.58 7.59
CA PRO A 57 17.45 4.60 6.52
C PRO A 57 17.87 3.22 6.00
N ALA A 58 17.83 2.20 6.86
CA ALA A 58 18.22 0.83 6.50
C ALA A 58 17.25 0.16 5.50
N GLY A 59 16.02 0.66 5.35
CA GLY A 59 15.06 0.14 4.39
C GLY A 59 14.63 -1.31 4.63
N TYR A 60 14.16 -1.97 3.58
CA TYR A 60 13.80 -3.39 3.62
C TYR A 60 15.04 -4.30 3.63
N HIS A 61 15.04 -5.34 4.47
CA HIS A 61 16.24 -6.15 4.69
C HIS A 61 16.73 -6.94 3.46
N CYS A 62 15.84 -7.38 2.56
CA CYS A 62 16.27 -8.05 1.32
C CYS A 62 16.72 -7.07 0.25
N ASP A 63 16.16 -5.86 0.24
CA ASP A 63 16.48 -4.80 -0.72
C ASP A 63 16.45 -3.43 -0.01
N PRO A 64 17.59 -2.99 0.55
CA PRO A 64 17.68 -1.76 1.33
C PRO A 64 17.35 -0.48 0.57
N LYS A 65 17.16 -0.54 -0.76
CA LYS A 65 16.70 0.60 -1.57
C LYS A 65 15.19 0.80 -1.49
N GLN A 66 14.47 -0.20 -1.00
CA GLN A 66 13.04 -0.12 -0.80
C GLN A 66 12.73 0.36 0.63
N PRO A 67 11.67 1.17 0.80
CA PRO A 67 11.21 1.53 2.13
C PRO A 67 10.74 0.28 2.88
N LEU A 68 10.71 0.33 4.21
CA LEU A 68 10.33 -0.83 5.02
C LEU A 68 8.81 -1.11 4.85
N PRO A 69 8.41 -2.22 4.20
CA PRO A 69 7.01 -2.48 3.89
C PRO A 69 6.23 -2.84 5.15
N PHE A 70 4.97 -2.41 5.22
CA PHE A 70 4.09 -2.71 6.34
C PHE A 70 2.76 -3.32 5.88
N VAL A 71 1.96 -2.59 5.12
CA VAL A 71 0.66 -3.06 4.61
C VAL A 71 0.58 -2.84 3.12
N SER A 72 -0.12 -3.72 2.40
CA SER A 72 -0.50 -3.47 1.02
C SER A 72 -1.93 -3.91 0.74
N LEU A 73 -2.61 -3.20 -0.16
CA LEU A 73 -4.00 -3.42 -0.52
C LEU A 73 -4.11 -3.60 -2.04
N ALA A 74 -4.66 -4.75 -2.47
CA ALA A 74 -4.77 -5.08 -3.88
C ALA A 74 -6.19 -5.48 -4.28
N SER A 75 -6.69 -4.93 -5.39
CA SER A 75 -7.91 -5.40 -6.04
C SER A 75 -7.59 -6.60 -6.94
N GLN A 76 -7.95 -7.81 -6.51
CA GLN A 76 -7.84 -9.02 -7.31
C GLN A 76 -9.14 -9.30 -8.07
N LYS A 77 -9.12 -10.26 -9.00
CA LYS A 77 -10.25 -10.56 -9.90
C LYS A 77 -11.58 -10.76 -9.14
N ASN A 78 -11.53 -11.44 -7.99
CA ASN A 78 -12.74 -11.83 -7.26
C ASN A 78 -12.82 -11.20 -5.85
N PHE A 79 -11.71 -10.70 -5.30
CA PHE A 79 -11.62 -10.26 -3.92
C PHE A 79 -10.67 -9.09 -3.76
N ILE A 80 -10.74 -8.42 -2.62
CA ILE A 80 -9.75 -7.43 -2.18
C ILE A 80 -8.80 -8.14 -1.22
N ALA A 81 -7.51 -8.06 -1.50
CA ALA A 81 -6.47 -8.66 -0.68
C ALA A 81 -5.81 -7.59 0.20
N LEU A 82 -5.67 -7.88 1.49
CA LEU A 82 -4.88 -7.11 2.43
C LEU A 82 -3.67 -7.95 2.85
N TYR A 83 -2.48 -7.47 2.52
CA TYR A 83 -1.22 -8.06 2.92
C TYR A 83 -0.67 -7.25 4.08
N HIS A 84 -0.47 -7.89 5.24
CA HIS A 84 0.13 -7.27 6.41
C HIS A 84 1.43 -8.00 6.73
N MET A 85 2.53 -7.28 6.63
CA MET A 85 3.83 -7.74 7.10
C MET A 85 3.86 -7.50 8.59
N GLY A 86 3.80 -8.58 9.37
CA GLY A 86 3.90 -8.48 10.83
C GLY A 86 5.24 -7.89 11.22
N LEU A 87 5.26 -6.59 11.51
CA LEU A 87 6.37 -5.95 12.19
C LEU A 87 6.22 -6.26 13.68
N THR A 88 6.92 -7.28 14.14
CA THR A 88 7.01 -7.57 15.58
C THR A 88 8.07 -6.66 16.18
N ALA A 89 7.69 -5.90 17.21
CA ALA A 89 8.61 -5.12 18.04
C ALA A 89 9.57 -6.02 18.83
#